data_AF-A0A821KKU4-F1
#
_entry.id   AF-A0A821KKU4-F1
#
_cell.length_a   1.000
_cell.length_b   1.000
_cell.length_c   1.000
_cell.angle_alpha   90.00
_cell.angle_beta   90.00
_cell.angle_gamma   90.00
#
_symmetry.space_group_name_H-M   'P 1'
#
loop_
_entity.id
_entity.type
_entity.pdbx_description
1 polymer ?
#
loop_
_entity_poly.entity_id
_entity_poly.type
_entity_poly.pdbx_seq_one_letter_code
_entity_poly.pdbx_strand_id
1 'polypeptide(L)' 'VKCATWALDHNVGVVISNGQIDKGILNIIDGKKVGTFFTNTPTQTLPVDVQALKARDGMRFLEE' A
#
# COMPACT_ATOMS: atom_id res chain seq x y z
N VAL A 1 -3.68 3.94 -18.09
CA VAL A 1 -2.81 3.03 -17.31
C VAL A 1 -2.10 2.00 -18.22
N LYS A 2 -1.87 2.27 -19.52
CA LYS A 2 -1.32 1.27 -20.46
C LYS A 2 0.13 0.88 -20.17
N CYS A 3 0.99 1.85 -19.82
CA CYS A 3 2.39 1.58 -19.51
C CYS A 3 2.57 0.75 -18.24
N ALA A 4 1.75 1.03 -17.22
CA ALA A 4 1.77 0.26 -15.98
C ALA A 4 1.33 -1.20 -16.23
N THR A 5 0.30 -1.41 -17.06
CA THR A 5 -0.11 -2.76 -17.48
C THR A 5 1.03 -3.51 -18.17
N TRP A 6 1.70 -2.90 -19.16
CA TRP A 6 2.83 -3.52 -19.84
C TRP A 6 3.97 -3.88 -18.87
N ALA A 7 4.30 -3.00 -17.93
CA ALA A 7 5.34 -3.27 -16.93
C ALA A 7 4.97 -4.41 -15.97
N LEU A 8 3.69 -4.50 -15.57
CA LEU A 8 3.18 -5.60 -14.76
C LEU A 8 3.31 -6.94 -15.47
N ASP A 9 3.02 -6.99 -16.78
CA ASP A 9 3.18 -8.21 -17.59
C ASP A 9 4.63 -8.72 -17.63
N HIS A 10 5.60 -7.84 -17.34
CA HIS A 10 7.03 -8.15 -17.26
C HIS A 10 7.54 -8.33 -15.81
N ASN A 11 6.65 -8.54 -14.85
CA ASN A 11 6.96 -8.70 -13.42
C ASN A 11 7.64 -7.47 -12.79
N VAL A 12 7.33 -6.27 -13.28
CA VAL A 12 7.83 -5.00 -12.72
C VAL A 12 6.72 -4.30 -11.94
N GLY A 13 7.01 -3.92 -10.69
CA GLY A 13 6.15 -3.07 -9.89
C GLY A 13 6.22 -1.60 -10.36
N VAL A 14 5.09 -0.91 -10.40
CA VAL A 14 5.02 0.48 -10.88
C VAL A 14 4.40 1.37 -9.83
N VAL A 15 5.04 2.50 -9.53
CA VAL A 15 4.46 3.56 -8.69
C VAL A 15 4.14 4.78 -9.54
N ILE A 16 2.90 5.26 -9.47
CA ILE A 16 2.49 6.55 -10.03
C ILE A 16 2.32 7.53 -8.86
N SER A 17 3.13 8.59 -8.84
CA SER A 17 3.16 9.58 -7.75
C SER A 17 3.26 11.00 -8.28
N ASN A 18 2.97 11.99 -7.43
CA ASN A 18 3.21 13.40 -7.71
C ASN A 18 4.71 13.71 -7.56
N GLY A 19 5.31 14.32 -8.59
CA GLY A 19 6.74 14.66 -8.62
C GLY A 19 7.18 15.75 -7.64
N GLN A 20 6.24 16.48 -7.03
CA GLN A 20 6.53 17.52 -6.03
C GLN A 20 6.55 16.97 -4.59
N ILE A 21 6.37 15.66 -4.39
CA ILE A 21 6.42 15.05 -3.07
C ILE A 21 7.85 15.07 -2.53
N ASP A 22 8.02 15.65 -1.33
CA ASP A 22 9.30 15.64 -0.61
C ASP A 22 9.79 14.21 -0.39
N LYS A 23 11.06 13.98 -0.71
CA LYS A 23 11.72 12.66 -0.58
C LYS A 23 10.92 11.52 -1.23
N GLY A 24 10.16 11.78 -2.30
CA GLY A 24 9.23 10.81 -2.89
C GLY A 24 9.87 9.47 -3.24
N ILE A 25 11.05 9.48 -3.86
CA ILE A 25 11.79 8.26 -4.22
C ILE A 25 12.20 7.47 -2.97
N LEU A 26 12.77 8.15 -1.96
CA LEU A 26 13.21 7.52 -0.72
C LEU A 26 12.01 6.90 0.03
N ASN A 27 10.89 7.62 0.10
CA ASN A 27 9.68 7.12 0.72
C ASN A 27 9.11 5.89 0.00
N ILE A 28 9.19 5.82 -1.34
CA ILE A 28 8.80 4.64 -2.11
C ILE A 28 9.69 3.44 -1.77
N ILE A 29 11.00 3.64 -1.71
CA ILE A 29 11.97 2.58 -1.37
C ILE A 29 11.75 2.10 0.08
N ASP A 30 11.43 3.01 0.99
CA ASP A 30 11.11 2.73 2.40
C ASP A 30 9.75 2.01 2.59
N GLY A 31 9.05 1.69 1.49
CA GLY A 31 7.76 0.99 1.53
C GLY A 31 6.60 1.85 2.03
N LYS A 32 6.78 3.17 2.13
CA LYS A 32 5.69 4.08 2.50
C LYS A 32 4.68 4.15 1.37
N LYS A 33 3.41 4.28 1.74
CA LYS A 33 2.31 4.44 0.79
C LYS A 33 2.41 5.82 0.12
N VAL A 34 3.01 5.86 -1.06
CA VAL A 34 3.20 7.06 -1.88
C VAL A 34 2.48 6.86 -3.21
N GLY A 35 1.48 7.70 -3.49
CA GLY A 35 0.71 7.63 -4.73
C GLY A 35 -0.04 6.30 -4.89
N THR A 36 -0.04 5.76 -6.10
CA THR A 36 -0.68 4.47 -6.45
C THR A 36 0.39 3.47 -6.87
N PHE A 37 0.48 2.37 -6.12
CA PHE A 37 1.38 1.25 -6.43
C PHE A 37 0.62 0.14 -7.13
N PHE A 38 1.14 -0.29 -8.28
CA PHE A 38 0.64 -1.41 -9.06
C PHE A 38 1.63 -2.57 -8.94
N THR A 39 1.13 -3.73 -8.55
CA THR A 39 1.91 -4.97 -8.44
C THR A 39 1.01 -6.17 -8.75
N ASN A 40 1.59 -7.24 -9.29
CA ASN A 40 0.91 -8.52 -9.47
C ASN A 40 0.96 -9.39 -8.20
N THR A 41 1.81 -9.00 -7.24
CA THR A 41 1.90 -9.68 -5.94
C THR A 41 0.65 -9.34 -5.12
N PRO A 42 -0.11 -10.34 -4.66
CA PRO A 42 -1.26 -10.08 -3.81
C PRO A 42 -0.81 -9.39 -2.53
N THR A 43 -1.42 -8.25 -2.23
CA THR A 43 -1.18 -7.53 -0.99
C THR A 43 -1.64 -8.39 0.19
N GLN A 44 -0.70 -8.77 1.06
CA GLN A 44 -1.04 -9.39 2.34
C GLN A 44 -1.57 -8.33 3.31
N THR A 45 -2.79 -7.88 3.08
CA THR A 45 -3.50 -7.03 4.05
C THR A 45 -4.58 -7.86 4.71
N LEU A 46 -4.75 -7.70 6.02
CA LEU A 46 -5.91 -8.26 6.71
C LEU A 46 -7.20 -7.72 6.05
N PRO A 47 -8.24 -8.52 5.88
CA PRO A 47 -9.54 -8.03 5.44
C PRO A 47 -10.04 -6.91 6.36
N VAL A 48 -10.76 -5.93 5.80
CA VAL A 48 -11.24 -4.76 6.55
C VAL A 48 -12.09 -5.16 7.77
N ASP A 49 -12.92 -6.20 7.65
CA ASP A 49 -13.75 -6.69 8.75
C ASP A 49 -12.91 -7.24 9.90
N VAL A 50 -11.79 -7.92 9.58
CA VAL A 50 -10.84 -8.44 10.58
C VAL A 50 -10.09 -7.29 11.25
N GLN A 51 -9.70 -6.26 10.48
CA GLN A 51 -9.07 -5.07 11.04
C GLN A 51 -10.02 -4.33 12.00
N ALA A 52 -11.28 -4.15 11.60
CA ALA A 52 -12.30 -3.50 12.42
C ALA A 52 -12.60 -4.29 13.70
N LEU A 53 -12.71 -5.62 13.61
CA LEU A 53 -12.94 -6.48 14.76
C LEU A 53 -11.77 -6.41 15.75
N LYS A 54 -10.53 -6.56 15.28
CA LYS A 54 -9.33 -6.44 16.13
C LYS A 54 -9.19 -5.06 16.77
N ALA A 55 -9.54 -3.99 16.05
CA ALA A 55 -9.53 -2.64 16.60
C ALA A 55 -10.55 -2.48 17.74
N ARG A 56 -11.77 -3.04 17.60
CA ARG A 56 -12.79 -3.03 18.65
C ARG A 56 -12.35 -3.83 19.88
N ASP A 57 -11.75 -4.99 19.70
CA ASP A 57 -11.24 -5.80 20.80
C ASP A 57 -10.10 -5.06 21.55
N GLY A 58 -9.19 -4.44 20.81
CA GLY A 58 -8.11 -3.62 21.39
C GLY A 58 -8.63 -2.40 22.17
N MET A 59 -9.67 -1.72 21.67
CA MET A 59 -10.33 -0.61 22.40
C MET A 59 -10.89 -1.09 23.74
N ARG A 60 -11.56 -2.25 23.78
CA ARG A 60 -12.14 -2.80 25.01
C ARG A 60 -11.08 -3.20 26.03
N PHE A 61 -9.94 -3.70 25.57
CA PHE A 61 -8.82 -4.05 26.45
C PHE A 61 -8.14 -2.80 27.07
N LEU A 62 -8.18 -1.66 26.38
CA LEU A 62 -7.60 -0.41 26.88
C LEU A 62 -8.48 0.27 27.95
N GLU A 63 -9.78 -0.02 27.97
CA GLU A 63 -10.73 0.57 28.92
C GLU A 63 -10.74 -0.09 30.31
N GLU A 64 -10.02 -1.21 30.50
CA GLU A 64 -9.79 -1.89 31.80
C GLU A 64 -8.46 -1.48 32.44
#